data_AF-A0A947AJ97-F1
#
_entry.id   AF-A0A947AJ97-F1
#
_cell.length_a   1.000
_cell.length_b   1.000
_cell.length_c   1.000
_cell.angle_alpha   90.00
_cell.angle_beta   90.00
_cell.angle_gamma   90.00
#
_symmetry.space_group_name_H-M   'P 1'
#
loop_
_entity.id
_entity.type
_entity.pdbx_description
1 polymer ?
#
loop_
_entity_poly.entity_id
_entity_poly.type
_entity_poly.pdbx_seq_one_letter_code
_entity_poly.pdbx_strand_id
1 'polypeptide(L)'
;MELDKIIDIITYFFTNYSLKIVGAILIFIVGKWLARYISKLIGKIMRKNKVDETLTRFSGNISYYALLIMVIIAAAGQLGINTTSFLTILGAAGLAVGLALKDSLSNFASGVMLIMFHPFKVGDYVTAGGQSGTVESIAIFNTVLKTGD
;
A
#
# COMPACT_ATOMS: atom_id res chain seq x y z
N MET A 1 17.93 46.37 27.31
CA MET A 1 16.66 45.95 27.94
C MET A 1 15.56 45.61 26.94
N GLU A 2 15.23 46.46 25.94
CA GLU A 2 14.33 46.03 24.84
C GLU A 2 15.05 45.23 23.74
N LEU A 3 16.30 45.61 23.43
CA LEU A 3 17.16 44.89 22.47
C LEU A 3 17.47 43.45 22.92
N ASP A 4 17.73 43.22 24.21
CA ASP A 4 18.03 41.88 24.74
C ASP A 4 16.79 40.97 24.65
N LYS A 5 15.58 41.51 24.91
CA LYS A 5 14.32 40.78 24.71
C LYS A 5 14.07 40.41 23.24
N ILE A 6 14.39 41.31 22.31
CA ILE A 6 14.26 41.03 20.87
C ILE A 6 15.26 39.94 20.45
N ILE A 7 16.50 40.01 20.95
CA ILE A 7 17.53 39.00 20.69
C ILE A 7 17.13 37.64 21.29
N ASP A 8 16.57 37.61 22.50
CA ASP A 8 16.09 36.37 23.13
C ASP A 8 14.91 35.75 22.36
N ILE A 9 13.96 36.56 21.89
CA ILE A 9 12.83 36.09 21.07
C ILE A 9 13.35 35.54 19.73
N ILE A 10 14.24 36.26 19.05
CA ILE A 10 14.82 35.80 17.77
C ILE A 10 15.60 34.50 17.97
N THR A 11 16.41 34.40 19.02
CA THR A 11 17.21 33.21 19.33
C THR A 11 16.33 32.01 19.72
N TYR A 12 15.24 32.26 20.46
CA TYR A 12 14.24 31.25 20.81
C TYR A 12 13.48 30.72 19.58
N PHE A 13 13.05 31.60 18.67
CA PHE A 13 12.41 31.20 17.41
C PHE A 13 13.39 30.48 16.49
N PHE A 14 14.62 30.98 16.34
CA PHE A 14 15.64 30.32 15.53
C PHE A 14 15.97 28.93 16.05
N THR A 15 16.20 28.75 17.35
CA THR A 15 16.60 27.45 17.90
C THR A 15 15.47 26.42 17.78
N ASN A 16 14.22 26.81 18.05
CA ASN A 16 13.10 25.87 18.04
C ASN A 16 12.54 25.57 16.64
N TYR A 17 12.53 26.54 15.71
CA TYR A 17 12.03 26.31 14.35
C TYR A 17 13.11 25.77 13.40
N SER A 18 14.39 26.13 13.58
CA SER A 18 15.46 25.60 12.72
C SER A 18 15.58 24.09 12.85
N LEU A 19 15.52 23.55 14.08
CA LEU A 19 15.58 22.10 14.32
C LEU A 19 14.40 21.36 13.71
N LYS A 20 13.19 21.95 13.74
CA LYS A 20 12.00 21.37 13.09
C LYS A 20 12.12 21.35 11.58
N ILE A 21 12.60 22.44 10.97
CA ILE A 21 12.81 22.53 9.53
C ILE A 21 13.88 21.54 9.07
N VAL A 22 15.02 21.48 9.76
CA VAL A 22 16.09 20.53 9.46
C VAL A 22 15.58 19.10 9.60
N GLY A 23 14.85 18.79 10.67
CA GLY A 23 14.22 17.48 10.87
C GLY A 23 13.24 17.12 9.74
N ALA A 24 12.38 18.05 9.32
CA ALA A 24 11.42 17.82 8.25
C ALA A 24 12.09 17.57 6.90
N ILE A 25 13.14 18.33 6.58
CA ILE A 25 13.96 18.13 5.38
C ILE A 25 14.65 16.77 5.43
N LEU A 26 15.23 16.39 6.58
CA LEU A 26 15.88 15.10 6.75
C LEU A 26 14.89 13.95 6.56
N ILE A 27 13.73 14.01 7.20
CA ILE A 27 12.63 13.04 7.03
C ILE A 27 12.24 12.96 5.55
N PHE A 28 12.07 14.08 4.87
CA PHE A 28 11.67 14.09 3.47
C PHE A 28 12.73 13.47 2.56
N ILE A 29 14.00 13.82 2.72
CA ILE A 29 15.10 13.30 1.90
C ILE A 29 15.28 11.80 2.12
N VAL A 30 15.40 11.38 3.38
CA VAL A 30 15.59 9.96 3.75
C VAL A 30 14.35 9.15 3.37
N GLY A 31 13.17 9.65 3.67
CA GLY A 31 11.90 9.01 3.35
C GLY A 31 11.69 8.86 1.85
N LYS A 32 11.98 9.89 1.05
CA LYS A 32 11.89 9.83 -0.41
C LYS A 32 12.89 8.84 -0.99
N TRP A 33 14.11 8.79 -0.45
CA TRP A 33 15.10 7.80 -0.85
C TRP A 33 14.62 6.37 -0.54
N LEU A 34 14.09 6.15 0.67
CA LEU A 34 13.56 4.86 1.10
C LEU A 34 12.35 4.43 0.26
N ALA A 35 11.41 5.35 -0.02
CA ALA A 35 10.26 5.09 -0.89
C ALA A 35 10.70 4.63 -2.28
N ARG A 36 11.68 5.31 -2.89
CA ARG A 36 12.24 4.90 -4.18
C ARG A 36 12.93 3.54 -4.09
N TYR A 37 13.66 3.29 -3.02
CA TYR A 37 14.36 2.03 -2.82
C TYR A 37 13.38 0.86 -2.72
N ILE A 38 12.35 0.99 -1.89
CA ILE A 38 11.30 -0.03 -1.73
C ILE A 38 10.56 -0.27 -3.05
N SER A 39 10.13 0.78 -3.75
CA SER A 39 9.44 0.61 -5.04
C SER A 39 10.30 -0.06 -6.11
N LYS A 40 11.61 0.22 -6.11
CA LYS A 40 12.56 -0.49 -6.99
C LYS A 40 12.72 -1.96 -6.60
N LEU A 41 12.75 -2.27 -5.30
CA LEU A 41 12.79 -3.65 -4.82
C LEU A 41 11.56 -4.43 -5.26
N ILE A 42 10.37 -3.86 -5.12
CA ILE A 42 9.11 -4.45 -5.59
C ILE A 42 9.19 -4.75 -7.09
N GLY A 43 9.59 -3.76 -7.90
CA GLY A 43 9.74 -3.96 -9.34
C GLY A 43 10.82 -4.97 -9.73
N LYS A 44 11.88 -5.12 -8.92
CA LYS A 44 12.93 -6.13 -9.12
C LYS A 44 12.42 -7.55 -8.83
N ILE A 45 11.65 -7.71 -7.75
CA ILE A 45 11.07 -9.00 -7.34
C ILE A 45 10.04 -9.45 -8.40
N MET A 46 9.17 -8.55 -8.85
CA MET A 46 8.17 -8.87 -9.88
C MET A 46 8.81 -9.30 -11.21
N ARG A 47 9.83 -8.57 -11.68
CA ARG A 47 10.60 -8.96 -12.88
C ARG A 47 11.30 -10.32 -12.72
N LYS A 48 11.87 -10.59 -11.55
CA LYS A 48 12.50 -11.89 -11.25
C LYS A 48 11.48 -13.04 -11.39
N ASN A 49 10.23 -12.80 -11.01
CA ASN A 49 9.14 -13.75 -11.11
C ASN A 49 8.43 -13.73 -12.48
N LYS A 50 9.01 -13.07 -13.50
CA LYS A 50 8.47 -12.96 -14.86
C LYS A 50 7.04 -12.38 -14.92
N VAL A 51 6.70 -11.50 -13.98
CA VAL A 51 5.45 -10.75 -14.04
C VAL A 51 5.52 -9.75 -15.19
N ASP A 52 4.38 -9.51 -15.85
CA ASP A 52 4.25 -8.55 -16.94
C ASP A 52 4.82 -7.15 -16.57
N GLU A 53 5.43 -6.48 -17.54
CA GLU A 53 6.11 -5.20 -17.32
C GLU A 53 5.11 -4.08 -16.98
N THR A 54 3.89 -4.14 -17.53
CA THR A 54 2.82 -3.17 -17.22
C THR A 54 2.41 -3.29 -15.75
N LEU A 55 2.13 -4.51 -15.29
CA LEU A 55 1.80 -4.77 -13.89
C LEU A 55 2.95 -4.40 -12.96
N THR A 56 4.18 -4.73 -13.32
CA THR A 56 5.38 -4.36 -12.57
C THR A 56 5.50 -2.85 -12.38
N ARG A 57 5.32 -2.07 -13.46
CA ARG A 57 5.36 -0.60 -13.39
C ARG A 57 4.21 -0.03 -12.58
N PHE A 58 3.01 -0.56 -12.77
CA PHE A 58 1.82 -0.13 -12.05
C PHE A 58 1.97 -0.32 -10.54
N SER A 59 2.36 -1.52 -10.09
CA SER A 59 2.59 -1.82 -8.68
C SER A 59 3.72 -0.97 -8.09
N GLY A 60 4.85 -0.84 -8.80
CA GLY A 60 5.97 0.01 -8.34
C GLY A 60 5.57 1.48 -8.15
N ASN A 61 4.76 2.02 -9.06
CA ASN A 61 4.25 3.38 -8.99
C ASN A 61 3.27 3.58 -7.83
N ILE A 62 2.30 2.67 -7.65
CA ILE A 62 1.37 2.72 -6.51
C ILE A 62 2.15 2.71 -5.20
N SER A 63 3.09 1.79 -5.03
CA SER A 63 3.92 1.72 -3.81
C SER A 63 4.73 2.99 -3.60
N TYR A 64 5.26 3.58 -4.68
CA TYR A 64 6.05 4.82 -4.57
C TYR A 64 5.20 5.98 -4.06
N TYR A 65 4.03 6.22 -4.69
CA TYR A 65 3.17 7.33 -4.31
C TYR A 65 2.54 7.13 -2.93
N ALA A 66 2.15 5.90 -2.56
CA ALA A 66 1.63 5.60 -1.23
C ALA A 66 2.66 5.92 -0.14
N LEU A 67 3.91 5.47 -0.31
CA LEU A 67 5.01 5.76 0.62
C LEU A 67 5.36 7.25 0.63
N LEU A 68 5.39 7.90 -0.53
CA LEU A 68 5.71 9.33 -0.64
C LEU A 68 4.70 10.19 0.11
N ILE A 69 3.40 9.86 0.04
CA ILE A 69 2.35 10.55 0.79
C ILE A 69 2.61 10.43 2.30
N MET A 70 2.95 9.23 2.80
CA MET A 70 3.29 9.03 4.22
C MET A 70 4.50 9.87 4.64
N VAL A 71 5.54 9.93 3.79
CA VAL A 71 6.74 10.75 4.03
C VAL A 71 6.42 12.24 4.09
N ILE A 72 5.56 12.73 3.19
CA ILE A 72 5.11 14.13 3.19
C ILE A 72 4.36 14.46 4.48
N ILE A 73 3.45 13.59 4.91
CA ILE A 73 2.68 13.78 6.16
C ILE A 73 3.62 13.77 7.37
N ALA A 74 4.58 12.85 7.42
CA ALA A 74 5.56 12.80 8.50
C ALA A 74 6.43 14.08 8.55
N ALA A 75 6.88 14.57 7.40
CA ALA A 75 7.63 15.82 7.31
C ALA A 75 6.77 17.03 7.73
N ALA A 76 5.51 17.08 7.32
CA ALA A 76 4.56 18.12 7.73
C ALA A 76 4.31 18.10 9.25
N GLY A 77 4.15 16.91 9.84
CA GLY A 77 3.99 16.74 11.29
C GLY A 77 5.21 17.26 12.06
N GLN A 78 6.42 17.06 11.55
CA GLN A 78 7.65 17.58 12.15
C GLN A 78 7.70 19.12 12.17
N LEU A 79 7.06 19.78 11.21
CA LEU A 79 6.90 21.24 11.19
C LEU A 79 5.83 21.74 12.18
N GLY A 80 5.11 20.84 12.86
CA GLY A 80 4.01 21.16 13.77
C GLY A 80 2.65 21.32 13.07
N ILE A 81 2.54 20.90 11.80
CA ILE A 81 1.26 20.89 11.10
C ILE A 81 0.39 19.77 11.67
N ASN A 82 -0.89 20.06 11.94
CA ASN A 82 -1.82 19.03 12.39
C ASN A 82 -2.12 18.04 11.24
N THR A 83 -1.59 16.82 11.36
CA THR A 83 -1.73 15.77 10.35
C THR A 83 -3.05 15.02 10.41
N THR A 84 -3.90 15.28 11.41
CA THR A 84 -5.16 14.56 11.64
C THR A 84 -6.08 14.63 10.42
N SER A 85 -6.23 15.81 9.81
CA SER A 85 -7.07 15.97 8.62
C SER A 85 -6.57 15.13 7.43
N PHE A 86 -5.26 15.00 7.27
CA PHE A 86 -4.68 14.13 6.24
C PHE A 86 -4.94 12.66 6.54
N LEU A 87 -4.82 12.24 7.80
CA LEU A 87 -5.16 10.89 8.24
C LEU A 87 -6.63 10.56 7.99
N THR A 88 -7.55 11.50 8.23
CA THR A 88 -8.98 11.32 7.95
C THR A 88 -9.24 11.10 6.45
N ILE A 89 -8.66 11.93 5.58
CA ILE A 89 -8.83 11.80 4.13
C ILE A 89 -8.22 10.50 3.63
N LEU A 90 -7.01 10.14 4.09
CA LEU A 90 -6.37 8.89 3.71
C LEU A 90 -7.10 7.67 4.24
N GLY A 91 -7.64 7.74 5.45
CA GLY A 91 -8.49 6.69 6.02
C GLY A 91 -9.73 6.47 5.17
N ALA A 92 -10.42 7.54 4.78
CA ALA A 92 -11.58 7.47 3.90
C ALA A 92 -11.24 6.95 2.50
N ALA A 93 -10.15 7.42 1.89
CA ALA A 93 -9.68 6.95 0.59
C ALA A 93 -9.26 5.47 0.64
N GLY A 94 -8.53 5.07 1.69
CA GLY A 94 -8.13 3.69 1.93
C GLY A 94 -9.33 2.76 2.12
N LEU A 95 -10.36 3.20 2.85
CA LEU A 95 -11.62 2.47 2.97
C LEU A 95 -12.30 2.34 1.61
N ALA A 96 -12.42 3.42 0.84
CA ALA A 96 -13.06 3.39 -0.48
C ALA A 96 -12.34 2.42 -1.43
N VAL A 97 -11.01 2.46 -1.49
CA VAL A 97 -10.20 1.52 -2.29
C VAL A 97 -10.36 0.09 -1.77
N GLY A 98 -10.34 -0.12 -0.45
CA GLY A 98 -10.51 -1.44 0.16
C GLY A 98 -11.88 -2.04 -0.13
N LEU A 99 -12.94 -1.24 -0.06
CA LEU A 99 -14.30 -1.64 -0.42
C LEU A 99 -14.42 -1.96 -1.91
N ALA A 100 -13.74 -1.21 -2.78
CA ALA A 100 -13.70 -1.50 -4.21
C ALA A 100 -12.97 -2.82 -4.54
N LEU A 101 -11.99 -3.22 -3.70
CA LEU A 101 -11.23 -4.46 -3.87
C LEU A 101 -11.79 -5.64 -3.06
N LYS A 102 -12.90 -5.44 -2.33
CA LYS A 102 -13.46 -6.42 -1.39
C LYS A 102 -13.72 -7.78 -2.04
N ASP A 103 -14.36 -7.80 -3.20
CA ASP A 103 -14.76 -9.05 -3.86
C ASP A 103 -13.54 -9.80 -4.42
N SER A 104 -12.57 -9.08 -5.00
CA SER A 104 -11.32 -9.69 -5.47
C SER A 104 -10.51 -10.32 -4.34
N LEU A 105 -10.47 -9.66 -3.17
CA LEU A 105 -9.78 -10.19 -1.99
C LEU A 105 -10.52 -11.38 -1.38
N SER A 106 -11.86 -11.37 -1.40
CA SER A 106 -12.69 -12.50 -0.99
C SER A 106 -12.44 -13.73 -1.87
N ASN A 107 -12.34 -13.54 -3.19
CA ASN A 107 -12.03 -14.61 -4.13
C ASN A 107 -10.61 -15.16 -3.94
N PHE A 108 -9.63 -14.28 -3.70
CA PHE A 108 -8.26 -14.68 -3.35
C PHE A 108 -8.23 -15.58 -2.10
N ALA A 109 -8.89 -15.14 -1.02
CA ALA A 109 -8.92 -15.90 0.23
C ALA A 109 -9.60 -17.27 0.04
N SER A 110 -10.68 -17.31 -0.73
CA SER A 110 -11.38 -18.55 -1.07
C SER A 110 -10.48 -19.50 -1.85
N GLY A 111 -9.78 -19.01 -2.89
CA GLY A 111 -8.85 -19.84 -3.67
C GLY A 111 -7.68 -20.36 -2.83
N VAL A 112 -7.09 -19.52 -1.97
CA VAL A 112 -6.03 -19.96 -1.03
C VAL A 112 -6.56 -21.04 -0.07
N MET A 113 -7.78 -20.89 0.45
CA MET A 113 -8.40 -21.88 1.34
C MET A 113 -8.64 -23.22 0.63
N LEU A 114 -9.12 -23.20 -0.62
CA LEU A 114 -9.27 -24.39 -1.44
C LEU A 114 -7.93 -25.10 -1.66
N ILE A 115 -6.87 -24.35 -1.97
CA ILE A 115 -5.53 -24.90 -2.21
C ILE A 115 -4.88 -25.41 -0.91
N MET A 116 -5.11 -24.77 0.25
CA MET A 116 -4.53 -25.25 1.51
C MET A 116 -5.23 -26.50 2.02
N PHE A 117 -6.56 -26.46 2.09
CA PHE A 117 -7.34 -27.51 2.75
C PHE A 117 -7.80 -28.62 1.79
N HIS A 118 -7.68 -28.41 0.48
CA HIS A 118 -8.07 -29.38 -0.55
C HIS A 118 -9.44 -30.06 -0.28
N PRO A 119 -10.53 -29.30 -0.05
CA PRO A 119 -11.85 -29.91 0.21
C PRO A 119 -12.38 -30.70 -0.99
N PHE A 120 -11.89 -30.39 -2.18
CA PHE A 120 -12.01 -31.15 -3.43
C PHE A 120 -10.75 -30.94 -4.27
N LYS A 121 -10.52 -31.81 -5.24
CA LYS A 121 -9.34 -31.84 -6.10
C LYS A 121 -9.72 -31.75 -7.57
N VAL A 122 -8.72 -31.47 -8.41
CA VAL A 122 -8.88 -31.57 -9.86
C VAL A 122 -9.30 -32.99 -10.23
N GLY A 123 -10.36 -33.11 -11.04
CA GLY A 123 -11.00 -34.39 -11.39
C GLY A 123 -12.24 -34.73 -10.57
N ASP A 124 -12.51 -34.06 -9.45
CA ASP A 124 -13.73 -34.29 -8.68
C ASP A 124 -14.94 -33.66 -9.38
N TYR A 125 -16.08 -34.36 -9.35
CA TYR A 125 -17.35 -33.80 -9.79
C TYR A 125 -18.01 -33.05 -8.62
N VAL A 126 -18.19 -31.74 -8.76
CA VAL A 126 -18.68 -30.87 -7.69
C VAL A 126 -19.81 -29.98 -8.18
N THR A 127 -20.64 -29.53 -7.24
CA THR A 127 -21.66 -28.51 -7.48
C THR A 127 -21.26 -27.24 -6.72
N ALA A 128 -21.02 -26.16 -7.44
CA ALA A 128 -20.61 -24.87 -6.88
C ALA A 128 -21.33 -23.72 -7.61
N GLY A 129 -21.87 -22.75 -6.85
CA GLY A 129 -22.53 -21.58 -7.44
C GLY A 129 -23.76 -21.91 -8.32
N GLY A 130 -24.42 -23.04 -8.09
CA GLY A 130 -25.57 -23.50 -8.89
C GLY A 130 -25.19 -24.26 -10.17
N GLN A 131 -23.90 -24.43 -10.47
CA GLN A 131 -23.42 -25.21 -11.61
C GLN A 131 -22.75 -26.50 -11.14
N SER A 132 -22.90 -27.57 -11.93
CA SER A 132 -22.28 -28.88 -11.65
C SER A 132 -21.35 -29.29 -12.77
N GLY A 133 -20.18 -29.81 -12.43
CA GLY A 133 -19.18 -30.22 -13.41
C GLY A 133 -17.95 -30.83 -12.76
N THR A 134 -17.06 -31.37 -13.59
CA THR A 134 -15.77 -31.89 -13.15
C THR A 134 -14.76 -30.76 -13.02
N VAL A 135 -14.05 -30.68 -11.90
CA VAL A 135 -13.03 -29.64 -11.65
C VAL A 135 -11.86 -29.84 -12.62
N GLU A 136 -11.61 -28.85 -13.46
CA GLU A 136 -10.50 -28.86 -14.42
C GLU A 136 -9.25 -28.18 -13.83
N SER A 137 -9.43 -27.03 -13.19
CA SER A 137 -8.32 -26.33 -12.52
C SER A 137 -8.81 -25.45 -11.38
N ILE A 138 -7.98 -25.32 -10.35
CA ILE A 138 -8.19 -24.41 -9.22
C ILE A 138 -7.11 -23.33 -9.32
N ALA A 139 -7.50 -22.13 -9.72
CA ALA A 139 -6.64 -20.95 -9.70
C ALA A 139 -6.89 -20.13 -8.44
N ILE A 140 -5.99 -19.17 -8.17
CA ILE A 140 -6.05 -18.35 -6.95
C ILE A 140 -7.34 -17.53 -6.85
N PHE A 141 -7.92 -17.11 -7.98
CA PHE A 141 -9.11 -16.24 -8.00
C PHE A 141 -10.37 -16.93 -8.53
N ASN A 142 -10.26 -18.12 -9.11
CA ASN A 142 -11.39 -18.82 -9.73
C ASN A 142 -11.12 -20.33 -9.84
N THR A 143 -12.20 -21.11 -9.94
CA THR A 143 -12.15 -22.53 -10.27
C THR A 143 -12.83 -22.74 -11.62
N VAL A 144 -12.23 -23.53 -12.49
CA VAL A 144 -12.79 -23.89 -13.79
C VAL A 144 -13.46 -25.25 -13.67
N LEU A 145 -14.74 -25.30 -14.01
CA LEU A 145 -15.53 -26.53 -14.06
C LEU A 145 -15.84 -26.88 -15.51
N LYS A 146 -15.69 -28.15 -15.86
CA LYS A 146 -16.16 -28.72 -17.12
C LYS A 146 -17.55 -29.31 -16.89
N THR A 147 -18.56 -28.66 -17.45
CA THR A 147 -19.95 -29.12 -17.42
C THR A 147 -20.16 -30.28 -18.40
N GLY A 148 -21.30 -30.96 -18.28
CA GLY A 148 -21.62 -32.16 -19.07
C GLY A 148 -22.23 -31.89 -20.45
N ASP A 149 -22.46 -30.63 -20.80
CA ASP A 149 -22.98 -30.14 -22.08
C ASP A 149 -21.88 -29.75 -23.09
#